data_AF-A0A0C7G6H2-F1
#
_entry.id   AF-A0A0C7G6H2-F1
#
_cell.length_a   1.000
_cell.length_b   1.000
_cell.length_c   1.000
_cell.angle_alpha   90.00
_cell.angle_beta   90.00
_cell.angle_gamma   90.00
#
_symmetry.space_group_name_H-M   'P 1'
#
loop_
_entity.id
_entity.type
_entity.pdbx_description
1 polymer ?
#
loop_
_entity_poly.entity_id
_entity_poly.type
_entity_poly.pdbx_seq_one_letter_code
_entity_poly.pdbx_strand_id
1 'polypeptide(L)'
;MNKQENINSIISYYINLIFRFLLKRIKTKEGSEDLYQEIIIKGYKALNNIDNIYSLESCIWKIVHNTIANYYRGKSREAIEINIDDIVDILLCSK
;
A
#
# COMPACT_ATOMS: atom_id res chain seq x y z
N MET A 1 -8.07 3.22 -23.60
CA MET A 1 -7.61 2.54 -22.38
C MET A 1 -8.06 3.40 -21.21
N ASN A 2 -8.96 2.89 -20.37
CA ASN A 2 -9.56 3.68 -19.30
C ASN A 2 -8.56 3.93 -18.16
N LYS A 3 -8.68 5.06 -17.44
CA LYS A 3 -7.81 5.42 -16.30
C LYS A 3 -7.72 4.25 -15.28
N GLN A 4 -8.85 3.59 -15.00
CA GLN A 4 -8.88 2.40 -14.12
C GLN A 4 -8.08 1.21 -14.65
N GLU A 5 -8.15 0.89 -15.95
CA GLU A 5 -7.44 -0.27 -16.52
C GLU A 5 -5.92 -0.07 -16.48
N ASN A 6 -5.48 1.17 -16.67
CA ASN A 6 -4.08 1.57 -16.57
C ASN A 6 -3.59 1.43 -15.12
N ILE A 7 -4.34 1.95 -14.15
CA ILE A 7 -4.04 1.82 -12.72
C ILE A 7 -3.98 0.34 -12.30
N ASN A 8 -4.93 -0.48 -12.74
CA ASN A 8 -4.97 -1.91 -12.40
C ASN A 8 -3.75 -2.67 -12.95
N SER A 9 -3.34 -2.36 -14.18
CA SER A 9 -2.16 -3.00 -14.80
C SER A 9 -0.87 -2.64 -14.07
N ILE A 10 -0.74 -1.36 -13.71
CA ILE A 10 0.38 -0.83 -12.93
C ILE A 10 0.43 -1.48 -11.55
N ILE A 11 -0.69 -1.45 -10.82
CA ILE A 11 -0.79 -2.02 -9.49
C ILE A 11 -0.42 -3.50 -9.55
N SER A 12 -0.93 -4.26 -10.53
CA SER A 12 -0.64 -5.69 -10.73
C SER A 12 0.84 -5.98 -10.97
N TYR A 13 1.56 -5.11 -11.69
CA TYR A 13 3.00 -5.25 -11.89
C TYR A 13 3.77 -5.16 -10.55
N TYR A 14 3.51 -4.12 -9.76
CA TYR A 14 4.19 -3.92 -8.48
C TYR A 14 3.72 -4.91 -7.41
N ILE A 15 2.46 -5.31 -7.44
CA ILE A 15 1.84 -6.32 -6.56
C ILE A 15 2.66 -7.61 -6.49
N ASN A 16 3.13 -8.09 -7.64
CA ASN A 16 3.87 -9.35 -7.69
C ASN A 16 5.24 -9.23 -7.01
N LEU A 17 5.88 -8.06 -7.14
CA LEU A 17 7.13 -7.74 -6.46
C LEU A 17 6.91 -7.58 -4.95
N ILE A 18 5.84 -6.89 -4.56
CA ILE A 18 5.44 -6.66 -3.17
C ILE A 18 5.09 -7.97 -2.47
N PHE A 19 4.32 -8.86 -3.12
CA PHE A 19 3.95 -10.14 -2.52
C PHE A 19 5.19 -11.00 -2.23
N ARG A 20 6.14 -11.08 -3.17
CA ARG A 20 7.43 -11.75 -2.94
C ARG A 20 8.24 -11.09 -1.82
N PHE A 21 8.14 -9.78 -1.67
CA PHE A 21 8.79 -9.04 -0.59
C PHE A 21 8.14 -9.32 0.78
N LEU A 22 6.81 -9.37 0.85
CA LEU A 22 6.04 -9.67 2.06
C LEU A 22 6.30 -11.10 2.55
N LEU A 23 6.32 -12.08 1.65
CA LEU A 23 6.60 -13.48 2.00
C LEU A 23 7.97 -13.68 2.68
N LYS A 24 8.94 -12.79 2.43
CA LYS A 24 10.25 -12.83 3.08
C LYS A 24 10.27 -12.19 4.48
N ARG A 25 9.27 -11.35 4.81
CA ARG A 25 9.23 -10.55 6.04
C ARG A 25 8.18 -11.03 7.04
N ILE A 26 7.05 -11.51 6.53
CA ILE A 26 5.92 -11.93 7.34
C ILE A 26 5.97 -13.43 7.55
N LYS A 27 5.96 -13.85 8.83
CA LYS A 27 6.16 -15.24 9.22
C LYS A 27 4.96 -16.14 8.90
N THR A 28 3.77 -15.56 8.75
CA THR A 28 2.53 -16.30 8.49
C THR A 28 2.01 -15.97 7.10
N LYS A 29 1.42 -16.98 6.45
CA LYS A 29 0.79 -16.82 5.13
C LYS A 29 -0.39 -15.84 5.21
N GLU A 30 -1.26 -16.01 6.21
CA GLU A 30 -2.42 -15.15 6.45
C GLU A 30 -2.01 -13.68 6.63
N GLY A 31 -1.01 -13.41 7.47
CA GLY A 31 -0.53 -12.03 7.66
C GLY A 31 0.08 -11.43 6.39
N SER A 32 0.65 -12.26 5.51
CA SER A 32 1.16 -11.82 4.21
C SER A 32 0.01 -11.47 3.26
N GLU A 33 -1.06 -12.26 3.27
CA GLU A 33 -2.26 -12.08 2.43
C GLU A 33 -3.06 -10.84 2.89
N ASP A 34 -3.21 -10.63 4.20
CA ASP A 34 -3.89 -9.45 4.75
C ASP A 34 -3.15 -8.16 4.38
N LEU A 35 -1.84 -8.11 4.64
CA LEU A 35 -0.99 -6.97 4.27
C LEU A 35 -1.01 -6.70 2.77
N TYR A 36 -1.00 -7.78 1.98
CA TYR A 36 -1.10 -7.68 0.54
C TYR A 36 -2.41 -7.02 0.12
N GLN A 37 -3.56 -7.48 0.63
CA GLN A 37 -4.86 -6.87 0.31
C GLN A 37 -4.93 -5.41 0.74
N GLU A 38 -4.42 -5.08 1.93
CA GLU A 38 -4.40 -3.71 2.44
C GLU A 38 -3.60 -2.77 1.54
N ILE A 39 -2.42 -3.20 1.09
CA ILE A 39 -1.56 -2.43 0.17
C ILE A 39 -2.26 -2.18 -1.17
N ILE A 40 -3.00 -3.16 -1.70
CA ILE A 40 -3.76 -2.99 -2.96
C ILE A 40 -4.83 -1.93 -2.79
N ILE A 41 -5.60 -2.01 -1.71
CA ILE A 41 -6.71 -1.08 -1.46
C ILE A 41 -6.17 0.35 -1.28
N LYS A 42 -5.09 0.50 -0.48
CA LYS A 42 -4.42 1.80 -0.28
C LYS A 42 -3.82 2.34 -1.57
N GLY A 43 -3.13 1.49 -2.35
CA GLY A 43 -2.55 1.83 -3.64
C GLY A 43 -3.60 2.31 -4.64
N TYR A 44 -4.70 1.57 -4.80
CA TYR A 44 -5.78 1.95 -5.70
C TYR A 44 -6.43 3.28 -5.30
N LYS A 45 -6.72 3.47 -4.01
CA LYS A 45 -7.27 4.72 -3.50
C LYS A 45 -6.34 5.91 -3.75
N ALA A 46 -5.04 5.76 -3.47
CA ALA A 46 -4.05 6.80 -3.70
C ALA A 46 -3.97 7.16 -5.19
N LEU A 47 -3.83 6.16 -6.07
CA LEU A 47 -3.69 6.40 -7.52
C LEU A 47 -4.97 6.94 -8.17
N ASN A 48 -6.14 6.64 -7.61
CA ASN A 48 -7.40 7.17 -8.11
C ASN A 48 -7.63 8.63 -7.68
N ASN A 49 -7.14 9.03 -6.50
CA ASN A 49 -7.36 10.35 -5.90
C ASN A 49 -6.30 11.40 -6.28
N ILE A 50 -5.21 10.99 -6.94
CA ILE A 50 -4.12 11.89 -7.33
C ILE A 50 -4.19 12.14 -8.83
N ASP A 51 -4.35 13.40 -9.21
CA ASP A 51 -4.39 13.81 -10.62
C ASP A 51 -3.00 13.89 -11.25
N ASN A 52 -1.96 14.16 -10.44
CA ASN A 52 -0.57 14.24 -10.90
C ASN A 52 0.37 13.51 -9.95
N ILE A 53 0.79 12.30 -10.34
CA ILE A 53 1.70 11.47 -9.55
C ILE A 53 3.12 11.73 -10.06
N TYR A 54 3.99 12.29 -9.22
CA TYR A 54 5.37 12.58 -9.58
C TYR A 54 6.20 11.30 -9.84
N SER A 55 6.06 10.31 -8.95
CA SER A 55 6.68 8.99 -9.10
C SER A 55 5.79 7.92 -8.51
N LEU A 56 5.23 7.11 -9.40
CA LEU A 56 4.36 5.99 -9.09
C LEU A 56 5.05 4.91 -8.26
N GLU A 57 6.28 4.54 -8.64
CA GLU A 57 7.10 3.57 -7.91
C GLU A 57 7.34 4.05 -6.47
N SER A 58 7.72 5.31 -6.31
CA SER A 58 7.94 5.90 -4.98
C SER A 58 6.67 5.91 -4.14
N CYS A 59 5.52 6.22 -4.75
CA CYS A 59 4.22 6.21 -4.07
C CYS A 59 3.87 4.80 -3.57
N ILE A 60 4.01 3.80 -4.44
CA ILE A 60 3.72 2.40 -4.10
C ILE A 60 4.64 1.91 -2.98
N TRP A 61 5.95 2.14 -3.07
CA TRP A 61 6.88 1.70 -2.02
C TRP A 61 6.65 2.41 -0.69
N LYS A 62 6.26 3.68 -0.68
CA LYS A 62 5.84 4.38 0.56
C LYS A 62 4.65 3.67 1.21
N ILE A 63 3.59 3.41 0.45
CA ILE A 63 2.40 2.70 0.94
C ILE A 63 2.78 1.33 1.51
N VAL A 64 3.63 0.57 0.81
CA VAL A 64 4.14 -0.73 1.26
C VAL A 64 4.89 -0.61 2.59
N HIS A 65 5.85 0.31 2.68
CA HIS A 65 6.66 0.49 3.89
C HIS A 65 5.82 0.90 5.09
N ASN A 66 4.87 1.82 4.90
CA ASN A 66 4.03 2.31 5.98
C ASN A 66 3.00 1.27 6.42
N THR A 67 2.44 0.51 5.49
CA THR A 67 1.52 -0.59 5.81
C THR A 67 2.23 -1.69 6.60
N ILE A 68 3.45 -2.06 6.21
CA ILE A 68 4.27 -3.02 6.97
C ILE A 68 4.65 -2.46 8.35
N ALA A 69 5.07 -1.20 8.42
CA ALA A 69 5.41 -0.57 9.68
C ALA A 69 4.20 -0.50 10.63
N ASN A 70 3.01 -0.16 10.09
CA ASN A 70 1.74 -0.17 10.82
C ASN A 70 1.36 -1.58 11.27
N TYR A 71 1.56 -2.61 10.47
CA TYR A 71 1.34 -3.99 10.91
C TYR A 71 2.21 -4.39 12.11
N TYR A 72 3.50 -4.05 12.08
CA TYR A 72 4.38 -4.32 13.23
C TYR A 72 4.07 -3.43 14.44
N ARG A 73 3.59 -2.19 14.24
CA ARG A 73 3.12 -1.28 15.30
C ARG A 73 1.75 -1.68 15.87
N GLY A 74 0.85 -2.20 15.06
CA GLY A 74 -0.48 -2.66 15.44
C GLY A 74 -0.42 -3.96 16.24
N LYS A 75 0.56 -4.83 15.93
CA LYS A 75 0.88 -5.99 16.79
C LYS A 75 1.31 -5.64 18.22
N SER A 76 1.68 -4.38 18.49
CA SER A 76 1.94 -3.89 19.85
C SER A 76 0.82 -3.03 20.44
N ARG A 77 -0.23 -2.71 19.66
CA ARG A 77 -1.35 -1.82 20.01
C ARG A 77 -2.64 -2.29 19.33
N GLU A 78 -3.15 -3.46 19.67
CA GLU A 78 -4.46 -3.90 19.18
C GLU A 78 -5.58 -3.10 19.86
N ALA A 79 -6.06 -2.01 19.22
CA ALA A 79 -7.46 -1.54 19.25
C ALA A 79 -7.58 -0.14 18.61
N ILE A 80 -8.31 -0.07 17.50
CA ILE A 80 -9.16 1.04 17.04
C ILE A 80 -8.56 2.45 17.12
N GLU A 81 -8.02 2.93 16.01
CA GLU A 81 -8.17 4.34 15.60
C GLU A 81 -7.78 4.47 14.13
N ILE A 82 -8.55 5.21 13.34
CA ILE A 82 -8.12 5.60 11.99
C ILE A 82 -6.89 6.47 12.18
N ASN A 83 -5.71 5.94 11.87
CA ASN A 83 -4.45 6.63 12.13
C ASN A 83 -4.31 7.77 11.10
N ILE A 84 -4.11 9.00 11.60
CA ILE A 84 -3.83 10.19 10.77
C ILE A 84 -2.65 9.93 9.83
N ASP A 85 -1.70 9.08 10.21
CA ASP A 85 -0.60 8.63 9.36
C ASP A 85 -1.10 7.96 8.06
N ASP A 86 -2.19 7.20 8.09
CA ASP A 86 -2.77 6.58 6.88
C ASP A 86 -3.36 7.63 5.92
N ILE A 87 -3.79 8.79 6.43
CA ILE A 87 -4.25 9.93 5.60
C ILE A 87 -3.05 10.70 5.03
N VAL A 88 -1.99 10.87 5.84
CA VAL A 88 -0.73 11.50 5.40
C VAL A 88 -0.11 10.71 4.25
N ASP A 89 -0.17 9.40 4.27
CA ASP A 89 0.35 8.53 3.21
C ASP A 89 -0.32 8.76 1.85
N ILE A 90 -1.62 9.06 1.86
CA ILE A 90 -2.38 9.42 0.66
C ILE A 90 -1.93 10.79 0.13
N LEU A 91 -1.60 11.73 1.03
CA LEU A 91 -1.19 13.10 0.69
C LEU A 91 0.29 13.21 0.26
N LEU A 92 1.15 12.25 0.64
CA LEU A 92 2.60 12.28 0.37
C LEU A 92 3.00 11.91 -1.06
N CYS A 93 2.06 11.50 -1.91
CA CYS A 93 2.30 11.18 -3.31
C CYS A 93 2.12 12.37 -4.26
N SER A 94 1.67 13.53 -3.74
CA SER A 94 1.29 14.72 -4.50
C SER A 94 2.32 15.88 -4.46
N LYS A 95 3.56 15.62 -4.01
CA LYS A 95 4.56 16.68 -3.80
C LYS A 95 5.46 16.89 -5.01
#